data_AF-A0A3L6ZQC3-F1
#
_entry.id   AF-A0A3L6ZQC3-F1
#
_cell.length_a   1.000
_cell.length_b   1.000
_cell.length_c   1.000
_cell.angle_alpha   90.00
_cell.angle_beta   90.00
_cell.angle_gamma   90.00
#
_symmetry.space_group_name_H-M   'P 1'
#
loop_
_entity.id
_entity.type
_entity.pdbx_description
1 polymer ?
#
loop_
_entity_poly.entity_id
_entity_poly.type
_entity_poly.pdbx_seq_one_letter_code
_entity_poly.pdbx_strand_id
1 'polypeptide(L)' 'MTSEKPEANADDTGASEETKRKFREALERKKQQSQGKGTDHLDGDSAIHGAHGPATHQREFRRKSG' A
#
# COMPACT_ATOMS: atom_id res chain seq x y z
N MET A 1 11.59 -27.96 -29.37
CA MET A 1 11.40 -28.49 -28.01
C MET A 1 12.77 -28.57 -27.35
N THR A 2 13.28 -27.44 -26.86
CA THR A 2 14.48 -27.40 -26.01
C THR A 2 14.22 -26.35 -24.95
N SER A 3 13.61 -26.80 -23.85
CA SER A 3 13.39 -25.98 -22.65
C SER A 3 14.74 -25.81 -21.97
N GLU A 4 15.37 -24.65 -22.17
CA GLU A 4 16.62 -24.30 -21.51
C GLU A 4 16.33 -24.03 -20.04
N LYS A 5 16.77 -24.97 -19.20
CA LYS A 5 16.74 -24.87 -17.74
C LYS A 5 17.81 -23.84 -17.35
N PRO A 6 17.48 -22.73 -16.66
CA PRO A 6 18.50 -21.81 -16.21
C PRO A 6 19.30 -22.50 -15.10
N GLU A 7 20.59 -22.75 -15.37
CA GLU A 7 21.57 -23.17 -14.37
C GLU A 7 21.73 -22.02 -13.37
N ALA A 8 21.12 -22.19 -12.19
CA ALA A 8 21.24 -21.23 -11.10
C ALA A 8 22.63 -21.35 -10.49
N ASN A 9 23.44 -20.30 -10.66
CA ASN A 9 24.73 -20.15 -9.98
C ASN A 9 24.57 -20.42 -8.48
N ALA A 10 25.29 -21.41 -7.95
CA ALA A 10 25.10 -21.91 -6.59
C ALA A 10 25.28 -20.84 -5.49
N ASP A 11 26.08 -19.80 -5.72
CA ASP A 11 26.21 -18.65 -4.81
C ASP A 11 24.95 -17.76 -4.80
N ASP A 12 24.30 -17.60 -5.95
CA ASP A 12 23.05 -16.85 -6.09
C ASP A 12 21.88 -17.61 -5.48
N THR A 13 21.94 -18.94 -5.41
CA THR A 13 20.90 -19.74 -4.74
C THR A 13 20.82 -19.46 -3.24
N GLY A 14 21.94 -19.27 -2.54
CA GLY A 14 21.92 -18.95 -1.10
C GLY A 14 21.27 -17.60 -0.80
N ALA A 15 21.70 -16.56 -1.51
CA ALA A 15 21.15 -15.21 -1.40
C ALA A 15 19.69 -15.12 -1.90
N SER A 16 19.35 -15.82 -2.98
CA SER A 16 17.99 -15.86 -3.51
C SER A 16 17.04 -16.68 -2.64
N GLU A 17 17.49 -17.73 -1.96
CA GLU A 17 16.69 -18.45 -0.97
C GLU A 17 16.45 -17.61 0.29
N GLU A 18 17.44 -16.84 0.75
CA GLU A 18 17.27 -15.92 1.86
C GLU A 18 16.28 -14.79 1.54
N THR A 19 16.36 -14.20 0.35
CA THR A 19 15.39 -13.19 -0.11
C THR A 19 13.98 -13.77 -0.26
N LYS A 20 13.83 -14.98 -0.82
CA LYS A 20 12.52 -15.68 -0.87
C LYS A 20 11.96 -15.95 0.52
N ARG A 21 12.81 -16.33 1.49
CA ARG A 21 12.39 -16.54 2.89
C ARG A 21 11.89 -15.24 3.51
N LYS A 22 12.66 -14.16 3.41
CA LYS A 22 12.27 -12.81 3.91
C LYS A 22 10.99 -12.31 3.25
N PHE A 23 10.82 -12.56 1.96
CA PHE A 23 9.60 -12.18 1.23
C PHE A 23 8.37 -12.94 1.72
N ARG A 24 8.49 -14.25 1.94
CA ARG A 24 7.39 -15.06 2.51
C ARG A 24 7.02 -14.58 3.92
N GLU A 25 8.01 -14.33 4.77
CA GLU A 25 7.80 -13.80 6.12
C GLU A 25 7.10 -12.43 6.09
N ALA A 26 7.55 -11.52 5.22
CA ALA A 26 6.93 -10.20 5.06
C ALA A 26 5.47 -10.31 4.58
N LEU A 27 5.16 -11.24 3.67
CA LEU A 27 3.80 -11.49 3.22
C LEU A 27 2.92 -12.05 4.34
N GLU A 28 3.44 -12.97 5.13
CA GLU A 28 2.72 -13.52 6.28
C GLU A 28 2.45 -12.45 7.33
N ARG A 29 3.45 -11.63 7.68
CA ARG A 29 3.31 -10.49 8.58
C ARG A 29 2.25 -9.49 8.08
N LYS A 30 2.26 -9.17 6.79
CA LYS A 30 1.24 -8.30 6.18
C LYS A 30 -0.15 -8.91 6.25
N LYS A 31 -0.29 -10.20 5.94
CA LYS A 31 -1.58 -10.91 6.06
C LYS A 31 -2.09 -10.88 7.51
N GLN A 32 -1.26 -11.22 8.48
CA GLN A 32 -1.61 -11.15 9.91
C GLN A 32 -2.03 -9.74 10.34
N GLN A 33 -1.34 -8.70 9.87
CA GLN A 33 -1.71 -7.30 10.12
C GLN A 33 -3.02 -6.89 9.44
N SER A 34 -3.33 -7.44 8.26
CA SER A 34 -4.56 -7.14 7.51
C SER A 34 -5.79 -7.88 8.04
N GLN A 35 -5.64 -9.06 8.65
CA GLN A 35 -6.77 -9.85 9.18
C GLN A 35 -7.56 -9.16 10.31
N GLY A 36 -6.98 -8.15 10.98
CA GLY A 36 -7.67 -7.36 12.02
C GLY A 36 -7.95 -5.90 11.67
N LYS A 37 -7.52 -5.41 10.50
CA LYS A 37 -7.66 -3.99 10.11
C LYS A 37 -8.28 -3.78 8.73
N GLY A 38 -8.54 -4.86 7.99
CA GLY A 38 -9.01 -4.83 6.61
C GLY A 38 -10.53 -4.61 6.45
N THR A 39 -11.32 -4.73 7.51
CA THR A 39 -12.78 -4.58 7.47
C THR A 39 -13.29 -3.36 8.24
N ASP A 40 -12.46 -2.71 9.06
CA ASP A 40 -12.84 -1.51 9.83
C ASP A 40 -13.34 -0.35 8.97
N HIS A 41 -12.91 -0.28 7.70
CA HIS A 41 -13.36 0.72 6.72
C HIS A 41 -14.45 0.21 5.78
N LEU A 42 -14.80 -1.09 5.85
CA LEU A 42 -15.93 -1.69 5.14
C LEU A 42 -17.20 -1.58 5.98
N ASP A 43 -17.08 -1.69 7.30
CA ASP A 43 -18.18 -1.60 8.26
C ASP A 43 -18.31 -0.21 8.93
N GLY A 44 -17.26 0.61 8.83
CA GLY A 44 -17.23 1.97 9.37
C GLY A 44 -17.59 3.00 8.29
N ASP A 45 -18.70 3.70 8.47
CA ASP A 45 -18.95 4.98 7.80
C ASP A 45 -17.67 5.82 7.91
N SER A 46 -17.15 6.29 6.77
CA SER A 46 -15.95 7.11 6.77
C SER A 46 -16.16 8.29 7.72
N ALA A 47 -15.18 8.59 8.58
CA ALA A 47 -15.24 9.70 9.54
C ALA A 47 -15.58 11.07 8.89
N ILE A 48 -15.51 11.14 7.56
CA ILE A 48 -16.01 12.22 6.73
C ILE A 48 -17.38 11.82 6.16
N HIS A 49 -18.43 12.07 6.93
CA HIS A 49 -19.83 11.75 6.59
C HIS A 49 -20.48 12.72 5.59
N GLY A 50 -19.68 13.47 4.82
CA GLY A 50 -20.21 14.52 3.96
C GLY A 50 -19.31 14.81 2.77
N ALA A 51 -19.90 14.79 1.56
CA ALA A 51 -19.32 15.50 0.43
C ALA A 51 -19.13 16.96 0.84
N HIS A 52 -17.94 17.53 0.62
CA HIS A 52 -17.64 18.92 0.96
C HIS A 52 -18.84 19.81 0.63
N GLY A 53 -19.51 20.31 1.68
CA GLY A 53 -20.63 21.22 1.51
C GLY A 53 -20.16 22.46 0.74
N PRO A 54 -21.07 23.15 0.02
CA PRO A 54 -20.71 24.35 -0.72
C PRO A 54 -19.93 25.28 0.20
N ALA A 55 -18.75 25.72 -0.25
CA ALA A 55 -17.85 26.55 0.56
C ALA A 55 -18.64 27.74 1.09
N THR A 56 -18.93 27.73 2.39
CA THR A 56 -19.88 28.68 3.01
C THR A 56 -19.42 30.12 2.86
N HIS A 57 -18.12 30.34 2.58
CA HIS A 57 -17.54 31.66 2.42
C HIS A 57 -16.43 31.63 1.35
N GLN A 58 -16.55 32.48 0.34
CA GLN A 58 -15.45 32.78 -0.57
C GLN A 58 -14.51 33.77 0.13
N ARG A 59 -13.23 33.41 0.26
CA ARG A 59 -12.20 34.30 0.83
C ARG A 59 -11.82 35.31 -0.24
N GLU A 60 -12.33 36.53 -0.14
CA GLU A 60 -11.93 37.62 -1.01
C GLU A 60 -10.58 38.18 -0.55
N PHE A 61 -9.56 37.98 -1.38
CA PHE A 61 -8.25 38.60 -1.18
C PHE A 61 -8.31 40.04 -1.67
N ARG A 62 -8.44 40.98 -0.73
CA ARG A 62 -8.23 42.40 -1.04
C ARG A 62 -6.78 42.60 -1.42
N ARG A 63 -6.53 42.78 -2.70
CA ARG A 63 -5.21 43.16 -3.23
C ARG A 63 -4.88 44.53 -2.66
N LYS A 64 -3.69 44.67 -2.07
CA LYS A 64 -3.16 45.98 -1.70
C LYS A 64 -2.86 46.74 -2.99
N SER A 65 -3.25 48.03 -3.01
CA SER A 65 -3.23 49.01 -4.11
C SER A 65 -4.30 48.83 -5.19
N GLY A 66 -5.46 49.46 -4.95
CA GLY A 66 -5.99 50.43 -5.91
C GLY A 66 -5.47 51.81 -5.55
#